data_AF-A0A7W0YE23-F1
#
_entry.id   AF-A0A7W0YE23-F1
#
_cell.length_a   1.000
_cell.length_b   1.000
_cell.length_c   1.000
_cell.angle_alpha   90.00
_cell.angle_beta   90.00
_cell.angle_gamma   90.00
#
_symmetry.space_group_name_H-M   'P 1'
#
loop_
_entity.id
_entity.type
_entity.pdbx_description
1 polymer ?
#
loop_
_entity_poly.entity_id
_entity_poly.type
_entity_poly.pdbx_seq_one_letter_code
_entity_poly.pdbx_strand_id
1 'polypeptide(L)'
;ASGRAAFLARKLGHFRQNTEHPINAVWARFTGVKDWDSYEWREKFPDYAAASRTGRAWATNHLMGQGWWCWIIPLKGGDFSAGLVYDSRLFTLPEGASLGERLQAHILAHPVGREIFREAKVVEHDARAYSALPYYSAQVCGDGWAIAGDAASFIDPLYSPGLDLCAYTTSVVSDLVLRSLGGADVTDRRRYYNEQFATTYRLWFETLYKDKYFYLGEADLMSAALLLDVGTYFIGLVRPVYRNPEKAFLELPFEGTPGRLFAATMKFYNRRLSILARNRIAHGACGRSNSGWRELYDGFVPDFRLQKLIRKGLFRWWKAEVLNLRFLFASRKLTVGAPARATVEA
;
A
#
# COMPACT_ATOMS: atom_id res chain seq x y z
N ALA A 1 -21.11 10.91 -1.08
CA ALA A 1 -19.64 10.77 -1.12
C ALA A 1 -18.97 11.71 -0.11
N SER A 2 -19.09 11.44 1.20
CA SER A 2 -18.57 12.31 2.28
C SER A 2 -17.12 12.01 2.70
N GLY A 3 -16.37 11.28 1.88
CA GLY A 3 -15.01 10.84 2.21
C GLY A 3 -14.94 10.02 3.50
N ARG A 4 -13.79 10.09 4.18
CA ARG A 4 -13.52 9.35 5.44
C ARG A 4 -14.50 9.62 6.58
N ALA A 5 -15.27 10.72 6.53
CA ALA A 5 -16.34 10.96 7.48
C ALA A 5 -17.36 9.80 7.49
N ALA A 6 -17.53 9.11 6.34
CA ALA A 6 -18.40 7.94 6.20
C ALA A 6 -19.81 8.19 6.75
N PHE A 7 -20.32 9.41 6.51
CA PHE A 7 -21.48 9.98 7.20
C PHE A 7 -22.70 9.05 7.22
N LEU A 8 -23.15 8.56 6.06
CA LEU A 8 -24.31 7.68 5.98
C LEU A 8 -24.04 6.30 6.59
N ALA A 9 -22.86 5.72 6.34
CA ALA A 9 -22.48 4.44 6.93
C ALA A 9 -22.50 4.48 8.46
N ARG A 10 -22.06 5.59 9.07
CA ARG A 10 -22.14 5.79 10.52
C ARG A 10 -23.57 6.03 10.99
N LYS A 11 -24.29 6.95 10.33
CA LYS A 11 -25.67 7.31 10.69
C LYS A 11 -26.62 6.11 10.65
N LEU A 12 -26.41 5.20 9.70
CA LEU A 12 -27.24 4.01 9.50
C LEU A 12 -26.68 2.74 10.18
N GLY A 13 -25.58 2.84 10.94
CA GLY A 13 -25.03 1.70 11.68
C GLY A 13 -24.34 0.63 10.81
N HIS A 14 -23.93 0.97 9.59
CA HIS A 14 -23.22 0.08 8.67
C HIS A 14 -21.69 0.19 8.73
N PHE A 15 -21.14 1.23 9.38
CA PHE A 15 -19.69 1.40 9.53
C PHE A 15 -19.07 0.22 10.31
N ARG A 16 -18.00 -0.36 9.77
CA ARG A 16 -17.21 -1.42 10.39
C ARG A 16 -15.74 -1.07 10.33
N GLN A 17 -15.09 -1.04 11.49
CA GLN A 17 -13.64 -0.96 11.57
C GLN A 17 -13.03 -2.31 11.17
N ASN A 18 -11.98 -2.32 10.36
CA ASN A 18 -11.20 -3.52 10.09
C ASN A 18 -10.01 -3.59 11.05
N THR A 19 -10.16 -4.37 12.13
CA THR A 19 -9.16 -4.53 13.19
C THR A 19 -8.06 -5.54 12.86
N GLU A 20 -8.20 -6.31 11.76
CA GLU A 20 -7.16 -7.23 11.28
C GLU A 20 -5.95 -6.48 10.67
N HIS A 21 -6.07 -5.16 10.45
CA HIS A 21 -5.04 -4.30 9.87
C HIS A 21 -4.86 -3.01 10.69
N PRO A 22 -4.22 -3.08 11.88
CA PRO A 22 -4.16 -1.96 12.83
C PRO A 22 -3.09 -0.93 12.45
N ILE A 23 -3.21 -0.36 11.25
CA ILE A 23 -2.30 0.64 10.72
C ILE A 23 -2.74 2.07 11.06
N ASN A 24 -1.75 2.94 11.23
CA ASN A 24 -1.92 4.38 11.42
C ASN A 24 -1.06 5.14 10.40
N ALA A 25 -1.40 6.40 10.15
CA ALA A 25 -0.57 7.30 9.35
C ALA A 25 -0.34 8.64 10.04
N VAL A 26 0.84 9.21 9.82
CA VAL A 26 1.19 10.60 10.13
C VAL A 26 1.81 11.21 8.88
N TRP A 27 1.38 12.40 8.49
CA TRP A 27 1.89 13.05 7.29
C TRP A 27 1.87 14.57 7.40
N ALA A 28 2.70 15.21 6.59
CA ALA A 28 2.76 16.65 6.43
C ALA A 28 3.37 17.01 5.07
N ARG A 29 3.22 18.27 4.66
CA ARG A 29 4.06 18.88 3.63
C ARG A 29 5.38 19.35 4.22
N PHE A 30 6.42 19.28 3.41
CA PHE A 30 7.78 19.72 3.72
C PHE A 30 8.29 20.67 2.66
N THR A 31 8.83 21.81 3.08
CA THR A 31 9.55 22.76 2.23
C THR A 31 11.05 22.45 2.28
N GLY A 32 11.79 22.79 1.21
CA GLY A 32 13.25 22.63 1.18
C GLY A 32 13.76 21.18 1.12
N VAL A 33 12.92 20.23 0.71
CA VAL A 33 13.37 18.86 0.40
C VAL A 33 14.24 18.92 -0.86
N LYS A 34 15.48 18.42 -0.76
CA LYS A 34 16.40 18.40 -1.89
C LYS A 34 15.91 17.44 -2.97
N ASP A 35 16.13 17.81 -4.23
CA ASP A 35 15.90 16.89 -5.34
C ASP A 35 16.85 15.68 -5.20
N TRP A 36 16.25 14.50 -5.18
CA TRP A 36 16.93 13.23 -4.98
C TRP A 36 17.84 12.86 -6.16
N ASP A 37 17.61 13.47 -7.32
CA ASP A 37 18.45 13.38 -8.53
C ASP A 37 19.23 14.67 -8.84
N SER A 38 19.39 15.56 -7.84
CA SER A 38 20.17 16.81 -7.99
C SER A 38 21.63 16.54 -8.37
N TYR A 39 22.28 17.56 -8.93
CA TYR A 39 23.70 17.50 -9.31
C TYR A 39 24.59 17.08 -8.13
N GLU A 40 24.42 17.72 -6.96
CA GLU A 40 25.11 17.38 -5.70
C GLU A 40 24.98 15.88 -5.39
N TRP A 41 23.78 15.31 -5.52
CA TRP A 41 23.54 13.89 -5.23
C TRP A 41 24.17 12.97 -6.27
N ARG A 42 24.17 13.36 -7.54
CA ARG A 42 24.80 12.61 -8.64
C ARG A 42 26.31 12.56 -8.49
N GLU A 43 26.94 13.65 -8.04
CA GLU A 43 28.37 13.69 -7.77
C GLU A 43 28.73 12.83 -6.55
N LYS A 44 27.93 12.89 -5.49
CA LYS A 44 28.18 12.14 -4.25
C LYS A 44 27.91 10.63 -4.41
N PHE A 45 26.93 10.26 -5.22
CA PHE A 45 26.49 8.87 -5.40
C PHE A 45 26.30 8.49 -6.89
N PRO A 46 27.36 8.53 -7.71
CA PRO A 46 27.25 8.37 -9.17
C PRO A 46 26.64 7.04 -9.58
N ASP A 47 27.06 5.93 -8.96
CA ASP A 47 26.53 4.58 -9.26
C ASP A 47 25.05 4.41 -8.90
N TYR A 48 24.59 5.11 -7.86
CA TYR A 48 23.20 5.08 -7.45
C TYR A 48 22.35 5.89 -8.43
N ALA A 49 22.79 7.10 -8.75
CA ALA A 49 22.05 8.00 -9.63
C ALA A 49 22.01 7.49 -11.07
N ALA A 50 23.12 6.97 -11.60
CA ALA A 50 23.21 6.39 -12.94
C ALA A 50 22.33 5.14 -13.12
N ALA A 51 21.95 4.48 -12.03
CA ALA A 51 21.07 3.32 -12.08
C ALA A 51 19.59 3.67 -12.24
N SER A 52 19.18 4.92 -11.98
CA SER A 52 17.79 5.31 -12.14
C SER A 52 17.44 5.47 -13.63
N ARG A 53 16.35 4.86 -14.07
CA ARG A 53 15.87 4.96 -15.46
C ARG A 53 15.03 6.20 -15.73
N THR A 54 14.57 6.86 -14.67
CA THR A 54 13.74 8.07 -14.73
C THR A 54 14.03 8.94 -13.51
N GLY A 55 13.65 10.22 -13.56
CA GLY A 55 13.75 11.11 -12.40
C GLY A 55 12.84 10.61 -11.28
N ARG A 56 13.38 10.39 -10.09
CA ARG A 56 12.64 10.00 -8.89
C ARG A 56 11.70 11.12 -8.45
N ALA A 57 12.00 12.37 -8.78
CA ALA A 57 11.09 13.50 -8.61
C ALA A 57 9.81 13.41 -9.48
N TRP A 58 9.70 12.43 -10.40
CA TRP A 58 8.49 12.19 -11.20
C TRP A 58 7.70 10.96 -10.73
N ALA A 59 8.11 10.36 -9.61
CA ALA A 59 7.49 9.16 -9.06
C ALA A 59 6.97 9.40 -7.64
N THR A 60 5.99 8.58 -7.24
CA THR A 60 5.70 8.40 -5.80
C THR A 60 6.75 7.46 -5.23
N ASN A 61 7.61 7.99 -4.37
CA ASN A 61 8.69 7.24 -3.79
C ASN A 61 8.31 6.65 -2.44
N HIS A 62 8.89 5.49 -2.12
CA HIS A 62 8.59 4.76 -0.91
C HIS A 62 9.88 4.40 -0.18
N LEU A 63 10.05 4.88 1.06
CA LEU A 63 11.02 4.30 2.00
C LEU A 63 10.31 3.20 2.77
N MET A 64 10.97 2.08 3.02
CA MET A 64 10.34 0.93 3.67
C MET A 64 11.24 0.37 4.77
N GLY A 65 10.61 -0.14 5.82
CA GLY A 65 11.27 -0.83 6.91
C GLY A 65 10.35 -1.84 7.57
N GLN A 66 10.84 -2.47 8.64
CA GLN A 66 10.06 -3.48 9.36
C GLN A 66 8.84 -2.81 10.03
N GLY A 67 7.64 -3.17 9.58
CA GLY A 67 6.39 -2.65 10.16
C GLY A 67 5.99 -1.25 9.71
N TRP A 68 6.70 -0.64 8.76
CA TRP A 68 6.41 0.72 8.30
C TRP A 68 6.85 1.00 6.86
N TRP A 69 6.27 2.04 6.27
CA TRP A 69 6.77 2.66 5.05
C TRP A 69 6.45 4.16 5.04
N CYS A 70 7.23 4.94 4.31
CA CYS A 70 7.00 6.37 4.09
C CYS A 70 6.77 6.65 2.61
N TRP A 71 5.69 7.35 2.26
CA TRP A 71 5.60 7.98 0.94
C TRP A 71 6.40 9.27 0.91
N ILE A 72 6.93 9.60 -0.27
CA ILE A 72 7.56 10.88 -0.59
C ILE A 72 7.06 11.27 -1.99
N ILE A 73 6.19 12.29 -2.05
CA ILE A 73 5.49 12.73 -3.26
C ILE A 73 5.84 14.21 -3.50
N PRO A 74 6.59 14.52 -4.57
CA PRO A 74 6.82 15.90 -5.00
C PRO A 74 5.48 16.56 -5.38
N LEU A 75 5.26 17.79 -4.93
CA LEU A 75 4.06 18.57 -5.23
C LEU A 75 4.38 19.73 -6.17
N LYS A 76 3.34 20.19 -6.87
CA LYS A 76 3.41 21.46 -7.60
C LYS A 76 3.74 22.59 -6.61
N GLY A 77 4.78 23.35 -6.89
CA GLY A 77 5.26 24.44 -6.03
C GLY A 77 6.56 24.14 -5.29
N GLY A 78 7.11 22.92 -5.40
CA GLY A 78 8.42 22.55 -4.84
C GLY A 78 8.36 21.90 -3.46
N ASP A 79 7.21 21.97 -2.79
CA ASP A 79 6.96 21.22 -1.55
C ASP A 79 6.85 19.72 -1.82
N PHE A 80 7.10 18.92 -0.79
CA PHE A 80 6.93 17.47 -0.83
C PHE A 80 5.89 17.05 0.21
N SER A 81 4.92 16.24 -0.21
CA SER A 81 4.09 15.48 0.73
C SER A 81 4.88 14.26 1.19
N ALA A 82 5.11 14.13 2.49
CA ALA A 82 5.71 12.94 3.08
C ALA A 82 4.85 12.43 4.24
N GLY A 83 4.71 11.12 4.32
CA GLY A 83 3.91 10.51 5.36
C GLY A 83 4.35 9.10 5.66
N LEU A 84 4.34 8.77 6.95
CA LEU A 84 4.68 7.49 7.52
C LEU A 84 3.40 6.72 7.80
N VAL A 85 3.34 5.48 7.31
CA VAL A 85 2.28 4.52 7.62
C VAL A 85 2.92 3.33 8.33
N TYR A 86 2.31 2.90 9.43
CA TYR A 86 2.89 1.86 10.26
C TYR A 86 1.84 0.97 10.90
N ASP A 87 2.20 -0.29 11.08
CA ASP A 87 1.40 -1.30 11.78
C ASP A 87 1.75 -1.30 13.27
N SER A 88 0.74 -1.03 14.11
CA SER A 88 0.91 -0.91 15.57
C SER A 88 1.41 -2.19 16.24
N ARG A 89 1.29 -3.34 15.55
CA ARG A 89 1.81 -4.63 16.03
C ARG A 89 3.34 -4.73 15.93
N LEU A 90 3.95 -3.91 15.08
CA LEU A 90 5.34 -4.06 14.65
C LEU A 90 6.18 -2.80 14.85
N PHE A 91 5.55 -1.64 14.89
CA PHE A 91 6.25 -0.36 14.92
C PHE A 91 5.55 0.63 15.86
N THR A 92 6.37 1.40 16.58
CA THR A 92 5.92 2.48 17.45
C THR A 92 6.52 3.77 16.94
N LEU A 93 5.66 4.76 16.68
CA LEU A 93 6.10 6.08 16.26
C LEU A 93 7.00 6.70 17.34
N PRO A 94 8.23 7.13 17.01
CA PRO A 94 9.14 7.74 17.99
C PRO A 94 8.50 8.90 18.74
N GLU A 95 8.89 9.11 19.99
CA GLU A 95 8.44 10.26 20.80
C GLU A 95 8.99 11.59 20.26
N GLY A 96 8.31 12.70 20.57
CA GLY A 96 8.69 14.04 20.14
C GLY A 96 7.62 15.08 20.50
N ALA A 97 7.97 16.37 20.50
CA ALA A 97 7.08 17.41 21.01
C ALA A 97 5.89 17.70 20.08
N SER A 98 6.05 17.48 18.78
CA SER A 98 4.95 17.57 17.80
C SER A 98 4.89 16.38 16.84
N LEU A 99 3.72 16.15 16.20
CA LEU A 99 3.58 15.13 15.16
C LEU A 99 4.52 15.35 13.97
N GLY A 100 4.74 16.61 13.58
CA GLY A 100 5.65 16.99 12.51
C GLY A 100 7.09 16.62 12.83
N GLU A 101 7.55 16.93 14.04
CA GLU A 101 8.89 16.56 14.52
C GLU A 101 9.09 15.05 14.58
N ARG A 102 8.10 14.30 15.11
CA ARG A 102 8.14 12.83 15.18
C ARG A 102 8.26 12.20 13.79
N LEU A 103 7.48 12.71 12.83
CA LEU A 103 7.55 12.29 11.43
C LEU A 103 8.91 12.61 10.81
N GLN A 104 9.39 13.85 10.97
CA GLN A 104 10.67 14.29 10.43
C GLN A 104 11.84 13.50 11.01
N ALA A 105 11.86 13.28 12.32
CA ALA A 105 12.88 12.50 13.01
C ALA A 105 12.93 11.07 12.46
N HIS A 106 11.77 10.45 12.19
CA HIS A 106 11.74 9.12 11.59
C HIS A 106 12.27 9.11 10.15
N ILE A 107 11.90 10.09 9.32
CA ILE A 107 12.40 10.21 7.95
C ILE A 107 13.94 10.36 7.95
N LEU A 108 14.49 11.21 8.83
CA LEU A 108 15.94 11.45 8.96
C LEU A 108 16.72 10.24 9.50
N ALA A 109 16.05 9.28 10.12
CA ALA A 109 16.68 8.03 10.55
C ALA A 109 17.03 7.12 9.36
N HIS A 110 16.30 7.22 8.25
CA HIS A 110 16.58 6.46 7.04
C HIS A 110 17.70 7.13 6.21
N PRO A 111 18.70 6.39 5.68
CA PRO A 111 19.85 6.99 4.97
C PRO A 111 19.46 7.94 3.83
N VAL A 112 18.50 7.53 3.01
CA VAL A 112 17.94 8.39 1.95
C VAL A 112 17.26 9.63 2.53
N GLY A 113 16.41 9.44 3.55
CA GLY A 113 15.64 10.54 4.13
C GLY A 113 16.57 11.57 4.76
N ARG A 114 17.63 11.12 5.46
CA ARG A 114 18.69 11.99 5.98
C ARG A 114 19.33 12.87 4.93
N GLU A 115 19.53 12.35 3.72
CA GLU A 115 20.20 13.10 2.68
C GLU A 115 19.28 14.14 2.02
N ILE A 116 18.01 13.80 1.76
CA ILE A 116 17.11 14.71 1.04
C ILE A 116 16.23 15.59 1.95
N PHE A 117 16.04 15.21 3.22
CA PHE A 117 15.27 15.99 4.21
C PHE A 117 16.14 16.75 5.22
N ARG A 118 17.48 16.71 5.12
CA ARG A 118 18.39 17.31 6.11
C ARG A 118 18.04 18.76 6.47
N GLU A 119 17.75 19.55 5.45
CA GLU A 119 17.46 20.98 5.55
C GLU A 119 15.96 21.26 5.39
N ALA A 120 15.15 20.22 5.16
CA ALA A 120 13.73 20.36 4.96
C ALA A 120 13.03 20.78 6.25
N LYS A 121 11.93 21.52 6.11
CA LYS A 121 11.11 21.97 7.25
C LYS A 121 9.67 21.52 7.04
N VAL A 122 9.06 21.00 8.10
CA VAL A 122 7.63 20.74 8.12
C VAL A 122 6.89 22.06 7.91
N VAL A 123 5.91 22.09 7.01
CA VAL A 123 5.03 23.26 6.84
C VAL A 123 4.22 23.46 8.11
N GLU A 124 4.20 24.70 8.60
CA GLU A 124 3.55 25.05 9.86
C GLU A 124 2.07 24.62 9.88
N HIS A 125 1.65 24.01 10.99
CA HIS A 125 0.29 23.49 11.20
C HIS A 125 -0.24 22.46 10.18
N ASP A 126 0.63 21.92 9.32
CA ASP A 126 0.23 21.00 8.25
C ASP A 126 0.24 19.53 8.66
N ALA A 127 0.89 19.19 9.79
CA ALA A 127 0.93 17.82 10.28
C ALA A 127 -0.48 17.30 10.59
N ARG A 128 -0.75 16.08 10.11
CA ARG A 128 -2.01 15.35 10.30
C ARG A 128 -1.71 13.91 10.69
N ALA A 129 -2.66 13.29 11.37
CA ALA A 129 -2.57 11.89 11.74
C ALA A 129 -3.94 11.22 11.67
N TYR A 130 -3.93 9.94 11.30
CA TYR A 130 -5.08 9.05 11.41
C TYR A 130 -4.67 7.77 12.11
N SER A 131 -5.46 7.42 13.12
CA SER A 131 -5.40 6.12 13.77
C SER A 131 -6.44 5.18 13.17
N ALA A 132 -6.18 3.87 13.24
CA ALA A 132 -7.13 2.84 12.81
C ALA A 132 -7.67 3.15 11.40
N LEU A 133 -6.76 3.27 10.43
CA LEU A 133 -7.11 3.67 9.06
C LEU A 133 -8.17 2.78 8.39
N PRO A 134 -8.13 1.44 8.48
CA PRO A 134 -8.91 0.60 7.57
C PRO A 134 -10.34 0.38 8.08
N TYR A 135 -11.34 0.65 7.24
CA TYR A 135 -12.76 0.45 7.54
C TYR A 135 -13.54 0.15 6.27
N TYR A 136 -14.78 -0.31 6.43
CA TYR A 136 -15.74 -0.49 5.35
C TYR A 136 -17.16 -0.29 5.85
N SER A 137 -18.10 -0.12 4.91
CA SER A 137 -19.52 -0.17 5.17
C SER A 137 -20.07 -1.56 4.87
N ALA A 138 -20.84 -2.13 5.79
CA ALA A 138 -21.53 -3.40 5.61
C ALA A 138 -22.68 -3.32 4.58
N GLN A 139 -23.17 -2.11 4.30
CA GLN A 139 -24.16 -1.83 3.26
C GLN A 139 -23.79 -0.52 2.56
N VAL A 140 -23.82 -0.51 1.23
CA VAL A 140 -23.36 0.63 0.40
C VAL A 140 -24.48 1.29 -0.40
N CYS A 141 -25.66 0.70 -0.47
CA CYS A 141 -26.85 1.35 -0.98
C CYS A 141 -28.13 0.81 -0.37
N GLY A 142 -29.19 1.62 -0.44
CA GLY A 142 -30.55 1.26 -0.05
C GLY A 142 -31.55 2.06 -0.86
N ASP A 143 -32.79 2.11 -0.40
CA ASP A 143 -33.81 2.93 -1.04
C ASP A 143 -33.53 4.42 -0.82
N GLY A 144 -33.41 5.18 -1.91
CA GLY A 144 -33.11 6.62 -1.88
C GLY A 144 -31.69 7.01 -1.45
N TRP A 145 -30.75 6.08 -1.28
CA TRP A 145 -29.36 6.42 -0.93
C TRP A 145 -28.32 5.43 -1.45
N ALA A 146 -27.11 5.94 -1.72
CA ALA A 146 -25.92 5.15 -2.01
C ALA A 146 -24.65 5.89 -1.53
N ILE A 147 -23.59 5.14 -1.24
CA ILE A 147 -22.27 5.66 -0.88
C ILE A 147 -21.21 5.19 -1.88
N ALA A 148 -20.19 6.03 -2.10
CA ALA A 148 -19.10 5.79 -3.04
C ALA A 148 -17.80 6.41 -2.52
N GLY A 149 -16.67 5.93 -3.07
CA GLY A 149 -15.31 6.29 -2.68
C GLY A 149 -15.03 5.99 -1.21
N ASP A 150 -14.24 6.85 -0.59
CA ASP A 150 -13.86 6.72 0.82
C ASP A 150 -15.05 6.75 1.80
N ALA A 151 -16.24 7.21 1.37
CA ALA A 151 -17.44 7.08 2.19
C ALA A 151 -17.88 5.62 2.37
N ALA A 152 -17.49 4.73 1.45
CA ALA A 152 -17.79 3.32 1.49
C ALA A 152 -16.70 2.50 2.20
N SER A 153 -15.42 2.75 1.92
CA SER A 153 -14.31 2.07 2.63
C SER A 153 -12.95 2.74 2.41
N PHE A 154 -12.00 2.39 3.27
CA PHE A 154 -10.57 2.65 3.09
C PHE A 154 -9.78 1.41 3.56
N ILE A 155 -8.69 1.06 2.88
CA ILE A 155 -7.85 -0.10 3.25
C ILE A 155 -6.46 0.37 3.66
N ASP A 156 -5.66 0.83 2.71
CA ASP A 156 -4.26 1.20 2.91
C ASP A 156 -3.84 2.12 1.77
N PRO A 157 -3.06 3.20 2.01
CA PRO A 157 -2.59 4.05 0.92
C PRO A 157 -1.47 3.42 0.08
N LEU A 158 -0.88 2.29 0.50
CA LEU A 158 0.14 1.58 -0.27
C LEU A 158 -0.46 1.04 -1.57
N TYR A 159 0.22 1.29 -2.70
CA TYR A 159 -0.28 1.08 -4.07
C TYR A 159 -1.42 2.00 -4.51
N SER A 160 -1.81 2.99 -3.70
CA SER A 160 -2.83 4.00 -4.05
C SER A 160 -4.19 3.43 -4.51
N PRO A 161 -4.75 2.36 -3.91
CA PRO A 161 -5.96 1.71 -4.41
C PRO A 161 -7.24 2.57 -4.24
N GLY A 162 -7.17 3.65 -3.46
CA GLY A 162 -8.34 4.47 -3.12
C GLY A 162 -8.98 5.12 -4.34
N LEU A 163 -8.18 5.54 -5.33
CA LEU A 163 -8.71 6.12 -6.57
C LEU A 163 -9.36 5.07 -7.47
N ASP A 164 -8.82 3.85 -7.53
CA ASP A 164 -9.45 2.74 -8.25
C ASP A 164 -10.81 2.43 -7.64
N LEU A 165 -10.86 2.25 -6.31
CA LEU A 165 -12.12 2.03 -5.59
C LEU A 165 -13.11 3.17 -5.82
N CYS A 166 -12.64 4.42 -5.80
CA CYS A 166 -13.45 5.60 -6.10
C CYS A 166 -14.04 5.52 -7.51
N ALA A 167 -13.25 5.16 -8.53
CA ALA A 167 -13.72 5.01 -9.89
C ALA A 167 -14.80 3.93 -10.00
N TYR A 168 -14.55 2.71 -9.49
CA TYR A 168 -15.55 1.63 -9.52
C TYR A 168 -16.86 2.01 -8.81
N THR A 169 -16.76 2.50 -7.58
CA THR A 169 -17.95 2.80 -6.78
C THR A 169 -18.74 3.99 -7.31
N THR A 170 -18.07 5.03 -7.84
CA THR A 170 -18.78 6.16 -8.46
C THR A 170 -19.43 5.78 -9.78
N SER A 171 -18.81 4.92 -10.59
CA SER A 171 -19.42 4.37 -11.81
C SER A 171 -20.66 3.53 -11.51
N VAL A 172 -20.59 2.60 -10.56
CA VAL A 172 -21.74 1.77 -10.16
C VAL A 172 -22.88 2.63 -9.60
N VAL A 173 -22.57 3.61 -8.75
CA VAL A 173 -23.59 4.51 -8.17
C VAL A 173 -24.19 5.43 -9.24
N SER A 174 -23.40 5.95 -10.18
CA SER A 174 -23.90 6.78 -11.27
C SER A 174 -24.87 6.01 -12.17
N ASP A 175 -24.51 4.79 -12.56
CA ASP A 175 -25.38 3.89 -13.35
C ASP A 175 -26.69 3.58 -12.60
N LEU A 176 -26.61 3.30 -11.29
CA LEU A 176 -27.78 3.06 -10.44
C LEU A 176 -28.72 4.27 -10.41
N VAL A 177 -28.18 5.48 -10.21
CA VAL A 177 -28.97 6.73 -10.18
C VAL A 177 -29.61 7.00 -11.54
N LEU A 178 -28.86 6.88 -12.63
CA LEU A 178 -29.37 7.14 -13.99
C LEU A 178 -30.51 6.17 -14.36
N ARG A 179 -30.36 4.88 -14.07
CA ARG A 179 -31.42 3.87 -14.29
C ARG A 179 -32.66 4.17 -13.46
N SER A 180 -32.48 4.51 -12.19
CA SER A 180 -33.58 4.83 -11.29
C SER A 180 -34.35 6.08 -11.75
N LEU A 181 -33.64 7.14 -12.18
CA LEU A 181 -34.26 8.35 -12.73
C LEU A 181 -34.97 8.10 -14.06
N GLY A 182 -34.48 7.13 -14.84
CA GLY A 182 -35.14 6.66 -16.06
C GLY A 182 -36.34 5.73 -15.84
N GLY A 183 -36.72 5.46 -14.58
CA GLY A 183 -37.87 4.60 -14.25
C GLY A 183 -37.59 3.09 -14.34
N ALA A 184 -36.33 2.67 -14.51
CA ALA A 184 -35.98 1.25 -14.51
C ALA A 184 -36.00 0.66 -13.10
N ASP A 185 -36.36 -0.63 -12.98
CA ASP A 185 -36.18 -1.37 -11.73
C ASP A 185 -34.67 -1.61 -11.48
N VAL A 186 -34.16 -1.05 -10.38
CA VAL A 186 -32.75 -1.14 -9.96
C VAL A 186 -32.54 -2.13 -8.82
N THR A 187 -33.52 -2.98 -8.50
CA THR A 187 -33.45 -3.92 -7.37
C THR A 187 -32.27 -4.87 -7.48
N ASP A 188 -32.05 -5.49 -8.65
CA ASP A 188 -30.89 -6.38 -8.85
C ASP A 188 -29.56 -5.63 -8.84
N ARG A 189 -29.53 -4.40 -9.35
CA ARG A 189 -28.32 -3.56 -9.33
C ARG A 189 -27.94 -3.14 -7.92
N ARG A 190 -28.93 -2.80 -7.08
CA ARG A 190 -28.74 -2.52 -5.64
C ARG A 190 -28.21 -3.75 -4.91
N ARG A 191 -28.82 -4.92 -5.15
CA ARG A 191 -28.40 -6.20 -4.59
C ARG A 191 -26.94 -6.51 -4.95
N TYR A 192 -26.63 -6.45 -6.24
CA TYR A 192 -25.27 -6.64 -6.76
C TYR A 192 -24.28 -5.71 -6.06
N TYR A 193 -24.57 -4.41 -5.98
CA TYR A 193 -23.62 -3.46 -5.40
C TYR A 193 -23.34 -3.75 -3.92
N ASN A 194 -24.38 -4.06 -3.13
CA ASN A 194 -24.21 -4.43 -1.72
C ASN A 194 -23.40 -5.72 -1.53
N GLU A 195 -23.69 -6.76 -2.29
CA GLU A 195 -23.02 -8.07 -2.16
C GLU A 195 -21.59 -8.05 -2.69
N GLN A 196 -21.41 -7.50 -3.89
CA GLN A 196 -20.12 -7.50 -4.57
C GLN A 196 -19.15 -6.53 -3.90
N PHE A 197 -19.59 -5.37 -3.41
CA PHE A 197 -18.71 -4.45 -2.68
C PHE A 197 -18.06 -5.11 -1.45
N ALA A 198 -18.84 -5.82 -0.64
CA ALA A 198 -18.33 -6.51 0.54
C ALA A 198 -17.28 -7.57 0.17
N THR A 199 -17.54 -8.33 -0.90
CA THR A 199 -16.61 -9.32 -1.46
C THR A 199 -15.33 -8.64 -1.96
N THR A 200 -15.46 -7.59 -2.76
CA THR A 200 -14.34 -6.80 -3.30
C THR A 200 -13.47 -6.26 -2.17
N TYR A 201 -14.05 -5.57 -1.19
CA TYR A 201 -13.29 -5.04 -0.04
C TYR A 201 -12.52 -6.15 0.68
N ARG A 202 -13.20 -7.25 1.01
CA ARG A 202 -12.60 -8.37 1.75
C ARG A 202 -11.45 -9.00 0.98
N LEU A 203 -11.65 -9.29 -0.30
CA LEU A 203 -10.64 -9.93 -1.13
C LEU A 203 -9.48 -8.99 -1.42
N TRP A 204 -9.72 -7.71 -1.67
CA TRP A 204 -8.66 -6.72 -1.85
C TRP A 204 -7.78 -6.60 -0.60
N PHE A 205 -8.41 -6.56 0.59
CA PHE A 205 -7.70 -6.58 1.87
C PHE A 205 -6.86 -7.85 2.05
N GLU A 206 -7.47 -9.04 1.92
CA GLU A 206 -6.79 -10.31 2.20
C GLU A 206 -5.74 -10.70 1.14
N THR A 207 -5.89 -10.25 -0.10
CA THR A 207 -4.97 -10.57 -1.19
C THR A 207 -3.75 -9.67 -1.21
N LEU A 208 -3.89 -8.39 -0.83
CA LEU A 208 -2.81 -7.42 -0.87
C LEU A 208 -2.30 -7.03 0.51
N TYR A 209 -3.15 -6.67 1.47
CA TYR A 209 -2.70 -5.89 2.63
C TYR A 209 -2.55 -6.70 3.92
N LYS A 210 -3.32 -7.77 4.09
CA LYS A 210 -3.30 -8.59 5.30
C LYS A 210 -1.89 -9.10 5.60
N ASP A 211 -1.35 -8.65 6.73
CA ASP A 211 0.00 -8.96 7.21
C ASP A 211 1.16 -8.55 6.28
N LYS A 212 0.94 -7.63 5.33
CA LYS A 212 1.99 -7.13 4.42
C LYS A 212 3.12 -6.44 5.18
N TYR A 213 2.81 -5.74 6.26
CA TYR A 213 3.76 -4.97 7.07
C TYR A 213 4.83 -5.83 7.75
N PHE A 214 4.62 -7.14 7.87
CA PHE A 214 5.65 -8.06 8.34
C PHE A 214 6.83 -8.15 7.37
N TYR A 215 6.60 -8.01 6.06
CA TYR A 215 7.63 -8.21 5.04
C TYR A 215 7.96 -6.97 4.19
N LEU A 216 7.33 -5.81 4.43
CA LEU A 216 7.66 -4.55 3.73
C LEU A 216 9.15 -4.20 3.82
N GLY A 217 9.76 -4.44 4.98
CA GLY A 217 11.19 -4.19 5.23
C GLY A 217 12.14 -5.24 4.66
N GLU A 218 11.67 -6.28 3.98
CA GLU A 218 12.51 -7.35 3.42
C GLU A 218 12.60 -7.20 1.89
N ALA A 219 13.76 -6.78 1.38
CA ALA A 219 13.91 -6.38 -0.01
C ALA A 219 13.53 -7.49 -1.01
N ASP A 220 13.93 -8.73 -0.74
CA ASP A 220 13.64 -9.88 -1.60
C ASP A 220 12.17 -10.32 -1.54
N LEU A 221 11.54 -10.29 -0.36
CA LEU A 221 10.12 -10.63 -0.19
C LEU A 221 9.22 -9.56 -0.80
N MET A 222 9.53 -8.29 -0.55
CA MET A 222 8.77 -7.17 -1.10
C MET A 222 8.96 -7.07 -2.61
N SER A 223 10.12 -7.44 -3.15
CA SER A 223 10.32 -7.59 -4.59
C SER A 223 9.42 -8.65 -5.22
N ALA A 224 9.37 -9.84 -4.60
CA ALA A 224 8.48 -10.89 -5.04
C ALA A 224 7.01 -10.43 -5.01
N ALA A 225 6.59 -9.81 -3.89
CA ALA A 225 5.26 -9.26 -3.73
C ALA A 225 4.95 -8.20 -4.79
N LEU A 226 5.80 -7.18 -4.98
CA LEU A 226 5.59 -6.12 -5.96
C LEU A 226 5.40 -6.67 -7.38
N LEU A 227 6.24 -7.62 -7.80
CA LEU A 227 6.15 -8.22 -9.13
C LEU A 227 4.86 -9.00 -9.33
N LEU A 228 4.44 -9.76 -8.33
CA LEU A 228 3.23 -10.58 -8.38
C LEU A 228 1.96 -9.74 -8.23
N ASP A 229 1.92 -8.86 -7.24
CA ASP A 229 0.78 -7.99 -6.92
C ASP A 229 0.50 -7.00 -8.05
N VAL A 230 1.51 -6.27 -8.52
CA VAL A 230 1.31 -5.31 -9.61
C VAL A 230 1.14 -6.02 -10.95
N GLY A 231 1.84 -7.14 -11.17
CA GLY A 231 1.64 -7.95 -12.37
C GLY A 231 0.20 -8.48 -12.49
N THR A 232 -0.37 -8.97 -11.38
CA THR A 232 -1.76 -9.43 -11.33
C THR A 232 -2.76 -8.28 -11.40
N TYR A 233 -2.47 -7.12 -10.81
CA TYR A 233 -3.25 -5.89 -10.99
C TYR A 233 -3.38 -5.50 -12.47
N PHE A 234 -2.28 -5.54 -13.23
CA PHE A 234 -2.33 -5.22 -14.67
C PHE A 234 -3.13 -6.25 -15.47
N ILE A 235 -3.08 -7.52 -15.10
CA ILE A 235 -3.86 -8.59 -15.74
C ILE A 235 -5.34 -8.44 -15.41
N GLY A 236 -5.67 -8.25 -14.14
CA GLY A 236 -7.02 -8.35 -13.60
C GLY A 236 -7.83 -7.06 -13.71
N LEU A 237 -7.21 -5.88 -13.58
CA LEU A 237 -7.92 -4.59 -13.55
C LEU A 237 -7.58 -3.71 -14.76
N VAL A 238 -6.29 -3.48 -15.02
CA VAL A 238 -5.86 -2.53 -16.07
C VAL A 238 -6.27 -3.02 -17.46
N ARG A 239 -6.01 -4.28 -17.81
CA ARG A 239 -6.37 -4.83 -19.13
C ARG A 239 -7.88 -4.74 -19.42
N PRO A 240 -8.79 -5.18 -18.54
CA PRO A 240 -10.23 -5.01 -18.77
C PRO A 240 -10.63 -3.54 -18.97
N VAL A 241 -10.13 -2.63 -18.12
CA VAL A 241 -10.44 -1.19 -18.21
C VAL A 241 -9.97 -0.59 -19.54
N TYR A 242 -8.76 -0.93 -20.00
CA TYR A 242 -8.23 -0.43 -21.28
C TYR A 242 -8.99 -1.00 -22.48
N ARG A 243 -9.57 -2.20 -22.35
CA ARG A 243 -10.33 -2.83 -23.44
C ARG A 243 -11.75 -2.31 -23.55
N ASN A 244 -12.44 -2.13 -22.43
CA ASN A 244 -13.80 -1.59 -22.39
C ASN A 244 -14.04 -0.91 -21.02
N PRO A 245 -13.75 0.39 -20.89
CA PRO A 245 -13.86 1.07 -19.60
C PRO A 245 -15.31 1.19 -19.12
N GLU A 246 -16.27 1.41 -20.02
CA GLU A 246 -17.69 1.53 -19.67
C GLU A 246 -18.23 0.27 -19.01
N LYS A 247 -17.81 -0.90 -19.50
CA LYS A 247 -18.17 -2.18 -18.88
C LYS A 247 -17.35 -2.42 -17.62
N ALA A 248 -16.03 -2.25 -17.70
CA ALA A 248 -15.12 -2.67 -16.64
C ALA A 248 -15.39 -1.94 -15.32
N PHE A 249 -15.68 -0.64 -15.33
CA PHE A 249 -15.97 0.10 -14.09
C PHE A 249 -17.33 -0.23 -13.46
N LEU A 250 -18.21 -0.94 -14.18
CA LEU A 250 -19.49 -1.41 -13.67
C LEU A 250 -19.40 -2.81 -13.04
N GLU A 251 -18.26 -3.48 -13.17
CA GLU A 251 -17.95 -4.81 -12.66
C GLU A 251 -16.85 -4.70 -11.59
N LEU A 252 -17.26 -4.79 -10.32
CA LEU A 252 -16.35 -4.64 -9.19
C LEU A 252 -15.32 -5.79 -9.12
N PRO A 253 -14.05 -5.52 -8.76
CA PRO A 253 -12.99 -6.52 -8.72
C PRO A 253 -13.33 -7.82 -7.97
N PHE A 254 -12.71 -8.92 -8.41
CA PHE A 254 -12.86 -10.27 -7.87
C PHE A 254 -14.24 -10.93 -8.09
N GLU A 255 -14.95 -10.56 -9.15
CA GLU A 255 -16.22 -11.17 -9.51
C GLU A 255 -16.07 -12.61 -10.06
N GLY A 256 -17.07 -13.44 -9.74
CA GLY A 256 -17.21 -14.79 -10.28
C GLY A 256 -16.11 -15.77 -9.87
N THR A 257 -16.12 -16.95 -10.51
CA THR A 257 -15.13 -18.02 -10.27
C THR A 257 -13.69 -17.60 -10.62
N PRO A 258 -13.43 -16.92 -11.77
CA PRO A 258 -12.09 -16.44 -12.08
C PRO A 258 -11.55 -15.49 -10.99
N GLY A 259 -12.35 -14.53 -10.54
CA GLY A 259 -11.97 -13.61 -9.47
C GLY A 259 -11.60 -14.33 -8.16
N ARG A 260 -12.39 -15.34 -7.77
CA ARG A 260 -12.08 -16.17 -6.60
C ARG A 260 -10.78 -16.96 -6.73
N LEU A 261 -10.48 -17.52 -7.92
CA LEU A 261 -9.24 -18.26 -8.16
C LEU A 261 -8.01 -17.33 -8.11
N PHE A 262 -8.12 -16.15 -8.72
CA PHE A 262 -7.08 -15.12 -8.62
C PHE A 262 -6.85 -14.73 -7.15
N ALA A 263 -7.93 -14.45 -6.41
CA ALA A 263 -7.82 -14.11 -5.00
C ALA A 263 -7.19 -15.23 -4.16
N ALA A 264 -7.58 -16.49 -4.38
CA ALA A 264 -7.00 -17.63 -3.66
C ALA A 264 -5.49 -17.74 -3.91
N THR A 265 -5.05 -17.56 -5.16
CA THR A 265 -3.63 -17.58 -5.54
C THR A 265 -2.86 -16.45 -4.86
N MET A 266 -3.42 -15.24 -4.87
CA MET A 266 -2.79 -14.06 -4.25
C MET A 266 -2.69 -14.16 -2.74
N LYS A 267 -3.78 -14.58 -2.08
CA LYS A 267 -3.78 -14.88 -0.64
C LYS A 267 -2.71 -15.90 -0.29
N PHE A 268 -2.54 -16.94 -1.11
CA PHE A 268 -1.57 -17.99 -0.85
C PHE A 268 -0.14 -17.44 -0.82
N TYR A 269 0.33 -16.78 -1.88
CA TYR A 269 1.71 -16.31 -1.90
C TYR A 269 1.95 -15.18 -0.88
N ASN A 270 1.03 -14.23 -0.70
CA ASN A 270 1.22 -13.16 0.29
C ASN A 270 1.22 -13.69 1.74
N ARG A 271 0.37 -14.68 2.05
CA ARG A 271 0.43 -15.40 3.34
C ARG A 271 1.77 -16.10 3.52
N ARG A 272 2.30 -16.74 2.47
CA ARG A 272 3.61 -17.39 2.52
C ARG A 272 4.72 -16.37 2.78
N LEU A 273 4.76 -15.24 2.08
CA LEU A 273 5.73 -14.17 2.32
C LEU A 273 5.67 -13.63 3.75
N SER A 274 4.48 -13.46 4.33
CA SER A 274 4.31 -13.10 5.74
C SER A 274 4.90 -14.15 6.69
N ILE A 275 4.67 -15.44 6.44
CA ILE A 275 5.28 -16.53 7.23
C ILE A 275 6.82 -16.46 7.15
N LEU A 276 7.39 -16.25 5.95
CA LEU A 276 8.83 -16.13 5.77
C LEU A 276 9.41 -14.97 6.58
N ALA A 277 8.77 -13.80 6.54
CA ALA A 277 9.23 -12.65 7.31
C ALA A 277 9.10 -12.87 8.82
N ARG A 278 7.98 -13.43 9.30
CA ARG A 278 7.80 -13.79 10.71
C ARG A 278 8.89 -14.76 11.20
N ASN A 279 9.30 -15.72 10.38
CA ASN A 279 10.43 -16.59 10.69
C ASN A 279 11.74 -15.80 10.81
N ARG A 280 12.00 -14.84 9.90
CA ARG A 280 13.18 -13.97 9.99
C ARG A 280 13.17 -13.13 11.26
N ILE A 281 12.02 -12.57 11.63
CA ILE A 281 11.83 -11.81 12.89
C ILE A 281 12.19 -12.70 14.09
N ALA A 282 11.63 -13.91 14.17
CA ALA A 282 11.86 -14.85 15.29
C ALA A 282 13.31 -15.34 15.44
N HIS A 283 14.16 -15.11 14.42
CA HIS A 283 15.58 -15.47 14.45
C HIS A 283 16.51 -14.25 14.46
N GLY A 284 15.96 -13.03 14.61
CA GLY A 284 16.74 -11.78 14.54
C GLY A 284 17.48 -11.64 13.20
N ALA A 285 16.85 -12.08 12.11
CA ALA A 285 17.41 -12.14 10.77
C ALA A 285 16.76 -11.17 9.78
N CYS A 286 15.93 -10.25 10.27
CA CYS A 286 15.34 -9.18 9.45
C CYS A 286 16.42 -8.31 8.80
N GLY A 287 16.16 -7.91 7.56
CA GLY A 287 16.98 -7.01 6.78
C GLY A 287 18.36 -7.53 6.38
N ARG A 288 18.77 -8.74 6.81
CA ARG A 288 20.13 -9.28 6.53
C ARG A 288 20.44 -9.43 5.05
N SER A 289 19.42 -9.55 4.20
CA SER A 289 19.54 -9.67 2.75
C SER A 289 19.27 -8.36 2.00
N ASN A 290 19.08 -7.24 2.70
CA ASN A 290 18.74 -5.96 2.06
C ASN A 290 19.97 -5.26 1.48
N SER A 291 21.12 -5.36 2.14
CA SER A 291 22.34 -4.69 1.68
C SER A 291 22.82 -5.24 0.34
N GLY A 292 23.25 -4.35 -0.55
CA GLY A 292 23.69 -4.70 -1.91
C GLY A 292 22.56 -5.14 -2.84
N TRP A 293 21.31 -5.04 -2.40
CA TRP A 293 20.16 -5.44 -3.18
C TRP A 293 19.67 -4.28 -4.05
N ARG A 294 19.58 -4.52 -5.36
CA ARG A 294 19.04 -3.56 -6.33
C ARG A 294 18.27 -4.31 -7.40
N GLU A 295 17.06 -3.84 -7.70
CA GLU A 295 16.27 -4.42 -8.76
C GLU A 295 15.55 -3.35 -9.58
N LEU A 296 15.78 -3.42 -10.89
CA LEU A 296 15.17 -2.53 -11.88
C LEU A 296 14.31 -3.37 -12.82
N TYR A 297 13.22 -2.77 -13.30
CA TYR A 297 12.29 -3.38 -14.23
C TYR A 297 11.93 -2.39 -15.34
N ASP A 298 11.50 -2.89 -16.49
CA ASP A 298 11.07 -2.09 -17.66
C ASP A 298 9.69 -1.42 -17.47
N GLY A 299 9.15 -1.47 -16.24
CA GLY A 299 7.78 -1.05 -15.92
C GLY A 299 6.75 -2.14 -16.19
N PHE A 300 5.51 -1.87 -15.79
CA PHE A 300 4.37 -2.75 -16.03
C PHE A 300 3.57 -2.19 -17.21
N VAL A 301 3.40 -3.01 -18.25
CA VAL A 301 2.62 -2.67 -19.45
C VAL A 301 1.58 -3.78 -19.65
N PRO A 302 0.32 -3.49 -20.02
CA PRO A 302 -0.74 -4.48 -20.10
C PRO A 302 -0.62 -5.48 -21.28
N ASP A 303 0.57 -5.97 -21.61
CA ASP A 303 0.85 -6.91 -22.71
C ASP A 303 1.61 -8.18 -22.24
N PHE A 304 2.10 -8.99 -23.17
CA PHE A 304 2.77 -10.26 -22.87
C PHE A 304 4.02 -10.13 -22.00
N ARG A 305 4.65 -8.94 -21.91
CA ARG A 305 5.83 -8.69 -21.07
C ARG A 305 5.54 -8.91 -19.58
N LEU A 306 4.28 -8.82 -19.14
CA LEU A 306 3.89 -9.15 -17.76
C LEU A 306 4.28 -10.58 -17.38
N GLN A 307 4.28 -11.53 -18.33
CA GLN A 307 4.66 -12.92 -18.04
C GLN A 307 6.10 -13.01 -17.54
N LYS A 308 7.01 -12.19 -18.09
CA LYS A 308 8.41 -12.13 -17.64
C LYS A 308 8.50 -11.62 -16.20
N LEU A 309 7.72 -10.60 -15.84
CA LEU A 309 7.68 -10.03 -14.49
C LEU A 309 7.08 -11.01 -13.49
N ILE A 310 5.98 -11.67 -13.82
CA ILE A 310 5.35 -12.70 -12.99
C ILE A 310 6.32 -13.87 -12.76
N ARG A 311 6.95 -14.40 -13.81
CA ARG A 311 7.95 -15.48 -13.69
C ARG A 311 9.11 -15.06 -12.79
N LYS A 312 9.56 -13.81 -12.90
CA LYS A 312 10.61 -13.25 -12.02
C LYS A 312 10.13 -13.20 -10.58
N GLY A 313 8.92 -12.72 -10.31
CA GLY A 313 8.31 -12.69 -8.97
C GLY A 313 8.17 -14.08 -8.35
N LEU A 314 7.71 -15.07 -9.13
CA LEU A 314 7.63 -16.47 -8.71
C LEU A 314 9.02 -17.03 -8.36
N PHE A 315 10.04 -16.74 -9.18
CA PHE A 315 11.40 -17.17 -8.91
C PHE A 315 11.98 -16.51 -7.65
N ARG A 316 11.70 -15.22 -7.41
CA ARG A 316 12.08 -14.51 -6.18
C ARG A 316 11.47 -15.16 -4.95
N TRP A 317 10.17 -15.42 -4.99
CA TRP A 317 9.47 -16.10 -3.91
C TRP A 317 10.02 -17.50 -3.69
N TRP A 318 10.21 -18.31 -4.74
CA TRP A 318 10.81 -19.64 -4.63
C TRP A 318 12.20 -19.60 -3.96
N LYS A 319 13.07 -18.67 -4.38
CA LYS A 319 14.38 -18.50 -3.75
C LYS A 319 14.26 -18.16 -2.26
N ALA A 320 13.32 -17.29 -1.89
CA ALA A 320 13.08 -16.94 -0.50
C ALA A 320 12.58 -18.13 0.34
N GLU A 321 11.74 -19.01 -0.23
CA GLU A 321 11.32 -20.26 0.40
C GLU A 321 12.51 -21.20 0.65
N VAL A 322 13.38 -21.39 -0.35
CA VAL A 322 14.61 -22.20 -0.21
C VAL A 322 15.53 -21.62 0.86
N LEU A 323 15.77 -20.31 0.85
CA LEU A 323 16.58 -19.65 1.87
C LEU A 323 15.98 -19.76 3.27
N ASN A 324 14.66 -19.89 3.39
CA ASN A 324 14.00 -20.07 4.67
C ASN A 324 14.23 -21.46 5.29
N LEU A 325 14.59 -22.48 4.49
CA LEU A 325 14.89 -23.82 5.01
C LEU A 325 16.02 -23.82 6.05
N ARG A 326 16.95 -22.85 5.99
CA ARG A 326 18.02 -22.69 7.00
C ARG A 326 17.49 -22.44 8.41
N PHE A 327 16.27 -21.92 8.55
CA PHE A 327 15.64 -21.67 9.84
C PHE A 327 14.93 -22.90 10.42
N LEU A 328 14.76 -23.99 9.66
CA LEU A 328 14.20 -25.25 10.19
C LEU A 328 15.12 -25.89 11.22
N PHE A 329 16.42 -25.65 11.10
CA PHE A 329 17.46 -26.24 11.95
C PHE A 329 18.15 -25.23 12.88
N ALA A 330 17.73 -23.96 12.83
CA ALA A 330 18.28 -22.89 13.66
C ALA A 330 17.49 -22.73 14.96
N SER A 331 18.17 -22.48 16.08
CA SER A 331 17.50 -22.14 17.34
C SER A 331 16.84 -20.78 17.23
N ARG A 332 15.58 -20.67 17.68
CA ARG A 332 14.86 -19.39 17.77
C ARG A 332 15.57 -18.48 18.76
N LYS A 333 15.82 -17.22 18.39
CA LYS A 333 16.22 -16.21 19.37
C LYS A 333 14.94 -15.71 20.04
N LEU A 334 14.76 -16.01 21.32
CA LEU A 334 13.71 -15.39 22.14
C LEU A 334 13.97 -13.87 22.17
N THR A 335 13.28 -13.10 21.33
CA THR A 335 13.19 -11.65 21.49
C THR A 335 11.80 -11.29 21.98
N VAL A 336 11.67 -11.22 23.30
CA VAL A 336 10.62 -10.46 23.98
C VAL A 336 11.04 -8.98 23.94
N GLY A 337 10.23 -8.15 23.26
CA GLY A 337 10.07 -6.71 23.46
C GLY A 337 11.29 -5.78 23.54
N ALA A 338 11.50 -4.99 22.46
CA ALA A 338 11.86 -3.55 22.42
C ALA A 338 12.72 -3.25 21.17
N PRO A 339 12.48 -2.13 20.45
CA PRO A 339 13.29 -1.78 19.29
C PRO A 339 14.71 -1.41 19.72
N ALA A 340 15.69 -1.83 18.91
CA ALA A 340 17.09 -1.50 19.09
C ALA A 340 17.27 0.02 19.14
N ARG A 341 17.77 0.54 20.27
CA ARG A 341 18.37 1.88 20.31
C ARG A 341 19.54 1.87 19.34
N ALA A 342 19.46 2.71 18.31
CA ALA A 342 20.64 3.04 17.52
C ALA A 342 21.66 3.68 18.46
N THR A 343 22.79 3.00 18.66
CA THR A 343 23.98 3.60 19.27
C THR A 343 24.45 4.71 18.34
N VAL A 344 24.23 5.95 18.77
CA VAL A 344 24.93 7.12 18.26
C VAL A 344 26.30 7.08 18.94
N GLU A 345 27.32 6.62 18.22
CA GLU A 345 28.70 6.97 18.59
C GLU A 345 28.95 8.43 18.18
N ALA A 346 29.55 9.15 19.11
CA ALA A 346 29.77 10.60 19.10
C ALA A 346 30.80 11.07 18.08
#